data_AF-A0A9X2SZQ2-F1
#
_entry.id   AF-A0A9X2SZQ2-F1
#
_cell.length_a   1.000
_cell.length_b   1.000
_cell.length_c   1.000
_cell.angle_alpha   90.00
_cell.angle_beta   90.00
_cell.angle_gamma   90.00
#
_symmetry.space_group_name_H-M   'P 1'
#
loop_
_entity.id
_entity.type
_entity.pdbx_description
1 polymer ?
#
loop_
_entity_poly.entity_id
_entity_poly.type
_entity_poly.pdbx_seq_one_letter_code
_entity_poly.pdbx_strand_id
1 'polypeptide(L)'
;MLDDKYIALLDDYLDGNLNQEEADKLLSEINSNPDLKELLDILAFSRESIRMSGHKETVNKIYREFEKKQSNQSPKGKVVKFKPFGWVIGIAATMTLLLVGNYWVQNLPDSLYQEKYITYEIPTMRSDGDEEKILETHFKNKSWDSVTKGVSIEEPDRKILFLAAVSYFELGDDTNAILYLNKLKEINADSQEKLFEDEIDYYLFLSYLKSENYEAAKSTMAQIVSNPKHTYHGSFGIDDRIKIFALDLFKP
;
A
#
# COMPACT_ATOMS: atom_id res chain seq x y z
N MET A 1 34.09 -0.06 -21.68
CA MET A 1 34.59 0.86 -20.65
C MET A 1 34.04 2.23 -21.00
N LEU A 2 33.19 2.79 -20.14
CA LEU A 2 32.71 4.16 -20.29
C LEU A 2 33.90 5.13 -20.14
N ASP A 3 33.93 6.15 -20.99
CA ASP A 3 34.98 7.17 -21.04
C ASP A 3 34.89 8.09 -19.81
N ASP A 4 36.04 8.46 -19.22
CA ASP A 4 36.13 9.38 -18.07
C ASP A 4 35.43 10.72 -18.36
N LYS A 5 35.34 11.08 -19.65
CA LYS A 5 34.57 12.21 -20.14
C LYS A 5 33.09 12.17 -19.73
N TYR A 6 32.45 11.00 -19.72
CA TYR A 6 31.04 10.88 -19.32
C TYR A 6 30.84 11.06 -17.82
N ILE A 7 31.81 10.65 -17.00
CA ILE A 7 31.74 10.86 -15.54
C ILE A 7 31.72 12.36 -15.23
N ALA A 8 32.62 13.14 -15.82
CA ALA A 8 32.66 14.58 -15.64
C ALA A 8 31.36 15.27 -16.10
N LEU A 9 30.84 14.85 -17.26
CA LEU A 9 29.62 15.41 -17.83
C LEU A 9 28.37 15.10 -16.98
N LEU A 10 28.28 13.89 -16.43
CA LEU A 10 27.21 13.51 -15.50
C LEU A 10 27.31 14.25 -14.17
N ASP A 11 28.51 14.53 -13.68
CA ASP A 11 28.70 15.30 -12.45
C ASP A 11 28.29 16.77 -12.64
N ASP A 12 28.67 17.39 -13.77
CA ASP A 12 28.22 18.74 -14.14
C ASP A 12 26.70 18.81 -14.30
N TYR A 13 26.07 17.75 -14.83
CA TYR A 13 24.61 17.64 -14.88
C TYR A 13 23.99 17.60 -13.48
N LEU A 14 24.52 16.77 -12.58
CA LEU A 14 24.05 16.65 -11.20
C LEU A 14 24.34 17.90 -10.34
N ASP A 15 25.28 18.75 -10.74
CA ASP A 15 25.53 20.07 -10.16
C ASP A 15 24.67 21.19 -10.77
N GLY A 16 24.00 20.94 -11.89
CA GLY A 16 23.24 21.95 -12.62
C GLY A 16 24.13 22.96 -13.37
N ASN A 17 25.37 22.58 -13.68
CA ASN A 17 26.34 23.41 -14.40
C ASN A 17 26.16 23.36 -15.93
N LEU A 18 25.40 22.37 -16.44
CA LEU A 18 25.11 22.27 -17.87
C LEU A 18 24.09 23.31 -18.32
N ASN A 19 24.30 23.87 -19.51
CA ASN A 19 23.27 24.67 -20.15
C ASN A 19 22.13 23.78 -20.65
N GLN A 20 20.98 24.39 -20.96
CA GLN A 20 19.77 23.64 -21.29
C GLN A 20 19.92 22.77 -22.55
N GLU A 21 20.69 23.23 -23.55
CA GLU A 21 20.93 22.49 -24.78
C GLU A 21 21.84 21.27 -24.54
N GLU A 22 22.84 21.39 -23.67
CA GLU A 22 23.75 20.31 -23.27
C GLU A 22 23.04 19.26 -22.40
N ALA A 23 22.18 19.70 -21.48
CA ALA A 23 21.37 18.82 -20.65
C ALA A 23 20.41 17.98 -21.49
N ASP A 24 19.74 18.57 -22.48
CA ASP A 24 18.81 17.86 -23.36
C ASP A 24 19.52 16.82 -24.25
N LYS A 25 20.73 17.14 -24.73
CA LYS A 25 21.58 16.18 -25.47
C LYS A 25 22.01 15.02 -24.58
N LEU A 26 22.50 15.30 -23.38
CA LEU A 26 22.90 14.28 -22.42
C LEU A 26 21.74 13.36 -22.03
N LEU A 27 20.56 13.91 -21.78
CA LEU A 27 19.35 13.13 -21.48
C LEU A 27 18.93 12.22 -22.64
N SER A 28 19.09 12.69 -23.88
CA SER A 28 18.84 11.88 -25.08
C SER A 28 19.82 10.69 -25.19
N GLU A 29 21.08 10.91 -24.83
CA GLU A 29 22.11 9.87 -24.78
C GLU A 29 21.89 8.87 -23.63
N ILE A 30 21.51 9.33 -22.44
CA ILE A 30 21.14 8.48 -21.29
C ILE A 30 19.95 7.58 -21.63
N ASN A 31 18.93 8.12 -22.31
CA ASN A 31 17.76 7.34 -22.72
C ASN A 31 18.09 6.25 -23.75
N SER A 32 19.15 6.45 -24.53
CA SER A 32 19.57 5.54 -25.59
C SER A 32 20.62 4.52 -25.13
N ASN A 33 21.23 4.72 -23.94
CA ASN A 33 22.30 3.89 -23.43
C ASN A 33 22.05 3.47 -21.96
N PRO A 34 21.70 2.20 -21.69
CA PRO A 34 21.41 1.73 -20.34
C PRO A 34 22.61 1.83 -19.39
N ASP A 35 23.85 1.69 -19.89
CA ASP A 35 25.04 1.77 -19.06
C ASP A 35 25.28 3.21 -18.55
N LEU A 36 24.91 4.23 -19.33
CA LEU A 36 24.97 5.64 -18.91
C LEU A 36 23.92 5.97 -17.84
N LYS A 37 22.75 5.34 -17.94
CA LYS A 37 21.68 5.48 -16.93
C LYS A 37 22.11 4.88 -15.60
N GLU A 38 22.67 3.67 -15.62
CA GLU A 38 23.19 3.02 -14.41
C GLU A 38 24.29 3.86 -13.76
N LEU A 39 25.20 4.43 -14.56
CA LEU A 39 26.26 5.30 -14.07
C LEU A 39 25.72 6.58 -13.41
N LEU A 40 24.70 7.22 -14.00
CA LEU A 40 24.02 8.38 -13.42
C LEU A 40 23.39 8.03 -12.05
N ASP A 41 22.71 6.89 -11.97
CA ASP A 41 22.05 6.44 -10.74
C ASP A 41 23.09 6.18 -9.62
N ILE A 42 24.23 5.57 -9.95
CA ILE A 42 25.34 5.34 -9.00
C ILE A 42 25.91 6.68 -8.50
N LEU A 43 26.16 7.64 -9.39
CA LEU A 43 26.71 8.95 -9.04
C LEU A 43 25.75 9.75 -8.15
N ALA A 44 24.46 9.77 -8.51
CA ALA A 44 23.42 10.42 -7.72
C ALA A 44 23.31 9.80 -6.31
N PHE A 45 23.32 8.47 -6.22
CA PHE A 45 23.26 7.74 -4.95
C PHE A 45 24.50 7.99 -4.07
N SER A 46 25.69 7.97 -4.65
CA SER A 46 26.95 8.23 -3.95
C SER A 46 26.98 9.64 -3.35
N ARG A 47 26.56 10.66 -4.12
CA ARG A 47 26.46 12.05 -3.64
C ARG A 47 25.48 12.18 -2.47
N GLU A 48 24.31 11.58 -2.58
CA GLU A 48 23.32 11.63 -1.50
C GLU A 48 23.84 10.95 -0.23
N SER A 49 24.55 9.82 -0.38
CA SER A 49 25.18 9.12 0.74
C SER A 49 26.27 9.96 1.44
N ILE A 50 27.06 10.72 0.68
CA ILE A 50 28.06 11.66 1.22
C ILE A 50 27.37 12.82 1.95
N ARG A 51 26.32 13.41 1.37
CA ARG A 51 25.53 14.49 2.02
C ARG A 51 24.93 14.02 3.34
N MET A 52 24.31 12.85 3.35
CA MET A 52 23.72 12.25 4.53
C MET A 52 24.78 11.96 5.62
N SER A 53 25.97 11.52 5.22
CA SER A 53 27.10 11.32 6.14
C SER A 53 27.60 12.64 6.75
N GLY A 54 27.68 13.72 5.97
CA GLY A 54 28.02 15.06 6.46
C GLY A 54 26.99 15.63 7.43
N HIS A 55 25.70 15.39 7.19
CA HIS A 55 24.63 15.75 8.13
C HIS A 55 24.75 14.99 9.45
N LYS A 56 25.04 13.68 9.40
CA LYS A 56 25.26 12.86 10.60
C LYS A 56 26.45 13.37 11.43
N GLU A 57 27.52 13.80 10.79
CA GLU A 57 28.67 14.40 11.49
C GLU A 57 28.31 15.74 12.14
N THR A 58 27.54 16.58 11.45
CA THR A 58 27.04 17.85 11.99
C THR A 58 26.15 17.62 13.21
N VAL A 59 25.22 16.66 13.14
CA VAL A 59 24.36 16.28 14.26
C VAL A 59 25.18 15.76 15.44
N ASN A 60 26.17 14.90 15.19
CA ASN A 60 27.07 14.39 16.23
C ASN A 60 27.91 15.50 16.87
N LYS A 61 28.33 16.51 16.10
CA LYS A 61 29.06 17.66 16.62
C LYS A 61 28.17 18.52 17.52
N ILE A 62 26.94 18.81 17.08
CA ILE A 62 25.93 19.52 17.89
C ILE A 62 25.65 18.74 19.19
N TYR A 63 25.50 17.42 19.09
CA TYR A 63 25.28 16.56 20.25
C TYR A 63 26.45 16.64 21.26
N ARG A 64 27.69 16.52 20.79
CA ARG A 64 28.90 16.64 21.63
C ARG A 64 29.07 18.04 22.23
N GLU A 65 28.71 19.09 21.49
CA GLU A 65 28.70 20.46 22.03
C GLU A 65 27.63 20.65 23.09
N PHE A 66 26.47 20.01 22.93
CA PHE A 66 25.39 20.00 23.92
C PHE A 66 25.82 19.25 25.19
N GLU A 67 26.40 18.06 25.07
CA GLU A 67 26.95 17.29 26.20
C GLU A 67 28.05 18.05 26.93
N LYS A 68 28.99 18.69 26.21
CA LYS A 68 30.04 19.52 26.84
C LYS A 68 29.48 20.72 27.59
N LYS A 69 28.45 21.38 27.06
CA LYS A 69 27.76 22.48 27.76
C LYS A 69 27.02 21.99 29.00
N GLN A 70 26.47 20.78 28.98
CA GLN A 70 25.81 20.15 30.12
C GLN A 70 26.81 19.67 31.19
N SER A 71 27.97 19.16 30.77
CA SER A 71 29.05 18.68 31.65
C SER A 71 29.79 19.81 32.40
N ASN A 72 29.86 21.02 31.85
CA ASN A 72 30.54 22.17 32.47
C ASN A 72 29.63 22.97 33.42
N GLN A 73 28.35 22.60 33.54
CA GLN A 73 27.48 23.07 34.60
C GLN A 73 27.40 22.00 35.68
N SER A 74 28.42 21.89 36.53
CA SER A 74 28.26 21.19 37.80
C SER A 74 27.13 21.89 38.57
N PRO A 75 25.99 21.22 38.86
CA PRO A 75 24.93 21.88 39.57
C PRO A 75 25.40 22.05 41.02
N LYS A 76 25.77 23.29 41.39
CA LYS A 76 25.67 23.70 42.80
C LYS A 76 24.23 23.41 43.20
N GLY A 77 24.04 22.37 44.01
CA GLY A 77 22.74 21.77 44.32
C GLY A 77 21.73 22.82 44.77
N LYS A 78 20.99 23.36 43.81
CA LYS A 78 19.73 24.04 44.09
C LYS A 78 18.75 22.90 44.29
N VAL A 79 18.40 22.65 45.54
CA VAL A 79 17.32 21.73 45.90
C VAL A 79 16.04 22.30 45.29
N VAL A 80 15.72 21.88 44.06
CA VAL A 80 14.47 22.24 43.41
C VAL A 80 13.44 21.30 44.02
N LYS A 81 12.47 21.85 44.77
CA LYS A 81 11.33 21.09 45.27
C LYS A 81 10.67 20.40 44.08
N PHE A 82 10.72 19.06 44.04
CA PHE A 82 10.04 18.25 43.05
C PHE A 82 8.56 18.65 43.06
N LYS A 83 8.12 19.36 42.02
CA LYS A 83 6.69 19.57 41.79
C LYS A 83 6.17 18.30 41.10
N PRO A 84 5.33 17.49 41.75
CA PRO A 84 4.85 16.21 41.19
C PRO A 84 4.00 16.39 39.91
N PHE A 85 3.64 17.63 39.58
CA PHE A 85 2.82 17.97 38.42
C PHE A 85 3.43 17.53 37.07
N GLY A 86 4.76 17.57 36.91
CA GLY A 86 5.41 17.13 35.66
C GLY A 86 5.37 15.62 35.44
N TRP A 87 5.38 14.83 36.50
CA TRP A 87 5.34 13.36 36.41
C TRP A 87 3.92 12.85 36.13
N VAL A 88 2.90 13.51 36.69
CA VAL A 88 1.49 13.25 36.39
C VAL A 88 1.15 13.55 34.92
N ILE A 89 1.75 14.59 34.32
CA ILE A 89 1.57 14.89 32.89
C ILE A 89 2.17 13.78 32.00
N GLY A 90 3.34 13.24 32.34
CA GLY A 90 3.96 12.14 31.59
C GLY A 90 3.12 10.86 31.62
N ILE A 91 2.56 10.53 32.80
CA ILE A 91 1.66 9.38 32.97
C ILE A 91 0.33 9.61 32.24
N ALA A 92 -0.24 10.80 32.32
CA ALA A 92 -1.46 11.13 31.60
C ALA A 92 -1.28 11.07 30.08
N ALA A 93 -0.16 11.56 29.54
CA ALA A 93 0.13 11.53 28.11
C ALA A 93 0.32 10.11 27.58
N THR A 94 1.04 9.26 28.32
CA THR A 94 1.23 7.84 27.95
C THR A 94 -0.09 7.06 28.04
N MET A 95 -0.88 7.29 29.08
CA MET A 95 -2.19 6.66 29.23
C MET A 95 -3.18 7.15 28.17
N THR A 96 -3.13 8.43 27.78
CA THR A 96 -3.93 8.98 26.69
C THR A 96 -3.50 8.39 25.34
N LEU A 97 -2.21 8.28 25.06
CA LEU A 97 -1.71 7.63 23.84
C LEU A 97 -2.10 6.16 23.75
N LEU A 98 -2.09 5.43 24.87
CA LEU A 98 -2.55 4.04 24.90
C LEU A 98 -4.06 3.93 24.65
N LEU A 99 -4.87 4.78 25.30
CA LEU A 99 -6.32 4.73 25.14
C LEU A 99 -6.77 5.19 23.74
N VAL A 100 -6.24 6.31 23.26
CA VAL A 100 -6.56 6.86 21.93
C VAL A 100 -5.97 5.98 20.84
N GLY A 101 -4.74 5.49 21.02
CA GLY A 101 -4.09 4.58 20.09
C GLY A 101 -4.84 3.25 19.96
N ASN A 102 -5.27 2.66 21.08
CA ASN A 102 -6.05 1.41 21.04
C ASN A 102 -7.41 1.61 20.38
N TYR A 103 -8.13 2.69 20.70
CA TYR A 103 -9.39 3.01 20.03
C TYR A 103 -9.22 3.24 18.52
N TRP A 104 -8.13 3.90 18.12
CA TRP A 104 -7.84 4.13 16.70
C TRP A 104 -7.53 2.83 15.96
N VAL A 105 -6.74 1.93 16.55
CA VAL A 105 -6.40 0.62 15.96
C VAL A 105 -7.63 -0.28 15.85
N GLN A 106 -8.51 -0.31 16.86
CA GLN A 106 -9.72 -1.15 16.84
C GLN A 106 -10.72 -0.75 15.77
N ASN A 107 -10.87 0.54 15.46
CA ASN A 107 -11.80 1.02 14.43
C ASN A 107 -11.15 1.12 13.03
N LEU A 108 -9.84 0.86 12.94
CA LEU A 108 -9.09 1.00 11.70
C LEU A 108 -9.57 0.03 10.60
N PRO A 109 -9.84 -1.27 10.87
CA PRO A 109 -10.33 -2.20 9.85
C PRO A 109 -11.66 -1.72 9.23
N ASP A 110 -12.63 -1.37 10.08
CA ASP A 110 -13.95 -0.92 9.64
C ASP A 110 -13.88 0.38 8.85
N SER A 111 -13.05 1.33 9.29
CA SER A 111 -12.87 2.60 8.57
C SER A 111 -12.24 2.39 7.19
N LEU A 112 -11.18 1.58 7.11
CA LEU A 112 -10.51 1.28 5.85
C LEU A 112 -11.45 0.51 4.92
N TYR A 113 -12.26 -0.41 5.46
CA TYR A 113 -13.26 -1.10 4.68
C TYR A 113 -14.30 -0.14 4.10
N GLN A 114 -14.90 0.72 4.91
CA GLN A 114 -15.93 1.66 4.47
C GLN A 114 -15.42 2.65 3.42
N GLU A 115 -14.17 3.08 3.55
CA GLU A 115 -13.51 3.97 2.58
C GLU A 115 -13.24 3.27 1.23
N LYS A 116 -13.06 1.96 1.24
CA LYS A 116 -12.65 1.18 0.05
C LYS A 116 -13.74 0.30 -0.52
N TYR A 117 -14.88 0.17 0.12
CA TYR A 117 -15.94 -0.65 -0.44
C TYR A 117 -16.56 0.01 -1.67
N ILE A 118 -16.50 -0.70 -2.81
CA ILE A 118 -17.14 -0.30 -4.06
C ILE A 118 -18.08 -1.43 -4.47
N THR A 119 -19.39 -1.17 -4.45
CA THR A 119 -20.41 -2.13 -4.88
C THR A 119 -20.24 -2.46 -6.37
N TYR A 120 -20.21 -3.76 -6.68
CA TYR A 120 -20.18 -4.24 -8.05
C TYR A 120 -21.57 -4.17 -8.67
N GLU A 121 -21.66 -3.63 -9.88
CA GLU A 121 -22.88 -3.61 -10.67
C GLU A 121 -22.64 -4.32 -12.00
N ILE A 122 -23.58 -5.19 -12.38
CA ILE A 122 -23.51 -5.92 -13.64
C ILE A 122 -23.63 -4.92 -14.80
N PRO A 123 -22.63 -4.83 -15.71
CA PRO A 123 -22.75 -3.99 -16.89
C PRO A 123 -23.98 -4.39 -17.71
N THR A 124 -24.73 -3.41 -18.24
CA THR A 124 -25.89 -3.70 -19.08
C THR A 124 -25.44 -4.28 -20.42
N MET A 125 -25.27 -5.59 -20.47
CA MET A 125 -25.03 -6.38 -21.68
C MET A 125 -26.12 -7.47 -21.80
N ARG A 126 -26.30 -8.00 -23.02
CA ARG A 126 -27.28 -9.06 -23.29
C ARG A 126 -26.73 -10.38 -22.73
N SER A 127 -27.47 -11.03 -21.82
CA SER A 127 -27.11 -12.35 -21.27
C SER A 127 -27.42 -13.47 -22.28
N ASP A 128 -26.65 -14.56 -22.24
CA ASP A 128 -26.82 -15.74 -23.10
C ASP A 128 -27.27 -16.93 -22.24
N GLY A 129 -28.58 -17.17 -22.19
CA GLY A 129 -29.17 -18.32 -21.49
C GLY A 129 -30.19 -17.94 -20.40
N ASP A 130 -31.15 -18.84 -20.16
CA ASP A 130 -32.24 -18.59 -19.22
C ASP A 130 -31.79 -18.68 -17.75
N GLU A 131 -30.85 -19.59 -17.41
CA GLU A 131 -30.32 -19.75 -16.05
C GLU A 131 -29.44 -18.56 -15.61
N GLU A 132 -28.51 -18.13 -16.48
CA GLU A 132 -27.69 -16.92 -16.26
C GLU A 132 -28.60 -15.71 -16.01
N LYS A 133 -29.66 -15.55 -16.80
CA LYS A 133 -30.60 -14.43 -16.69
C LYS A 133 -31.38 -14.44 -15.36
N ILE A 134 -31.77 -15.61 -14.86
CA ILE A 134 -32.44 -15.75 -13.55
C ILE A 134 -31.46 -15.33 -12.44
N LEU A 135 -30.23 -15.80 -12.50
CA LEU A 135 -29.21 -15.51 -11.48
C LEU A 135 -28.82 -14.02 -11.49
N GLU A 136 -28.61 -13.43 -12.66
CA GLU A 136 -28.40 -11.99 -12.80
C GLU A 136 -29.57 -11.18 -12.22
N THR A 137 -30.80 -11.65 -12.41
CA THR A 137 -31.99 -10.97 -11.87
C THR A 137 -31.97 -11.01 -10.35
N HIS A 138 -31.62 -12.15 -9.74
CA HIS A 138 -31.43 -12.25 -8.29
C HIS A 138 -30.31 -11.32 -7.80
N PHE A 139 -29.19 -11.27 -8.51
CA PHE A 139 -28.07 -10.40 -8.18
C PHE A 139 -28.47 -8.91 -8.24
N LYS A 140 -29.10 -8.48 -9.35
CA LYS A 140 -29.59 -7.10 -9.53
C LYS A 140 -30.61 -6.70 -8.44
N ASN A 141 -31.42 -7.65 -7.98
CA ASN A 141 -32.39 -7.46 -6.90
C ASN A 141 -31.79 -7.63 -5.49
N LYS A 142 -30.46 -7.74 -5.35
CA LYS A 142 -29.76 -7.93 -4.08
C LYS A 142 -30.20 -9.17 -3.29
N SER A 143 -30.71 -10.18 -3.99
CA SER A 143 -31.15 -11.44 -3.42
C SER A 143 -29.97 -12.40 -3.30
N TRP A 144 -28.96 -12.03 -2.49
CA TRP A 144 -27.67 -12.71 -2.39
C TRP A 144 -27.79 -14.19 -1.98
N ASP A 145 -28.69 -14.50 -1.05
CA ASP A 145 -29.01 -15.88 -0.67
C ASP A 145 -29.47 -16.74 -1.85
N SER A 146 -30.23 -16.15 -2.78
CA SER A 146 -30.74 -16.87 -3.95
C SER A 146 -29.63 -17.12 -4.96
N VAL A 147 -28.68 -16.19 -5.10
CA VAL A 147 -27.51 -16.36 -5.97
C VAL A 147 -26.61 -17.47 -5.43
N THR A 148 -26.26 -17.41 -4.14
CA THR A 148 -25.30 -18.37 -3.53
C THR A 148 -25.84 -19.80 -3.46
N LYS A 149 -27.13 -20.00 -3.18
CA LYS A 149 -27.76 -21.34 -3.18
C LYS A 149 -27.82 -22.00 -4.56
N GLY A 150 -27.79 -21.20 -5.62
CA GLY A 150 -27.90 -21.68 -7.00
C GLY A 150 -26.57 -22.10 -7.64
N VAL A 151 -25.43 -21.85 -6.99
CA VAL A 151 -24.11 -21.94 -7.64
C VAL A 151 -23.15 -22.84 -6.87
N SER A 152 -22.66 -23.87 -7.55
CA SER A 152 -21.57 -24.73 -7.06
C SER A 152 -20.20 -24.07 -7.29
N ILE A 153 -19.22 -24.38 -6.44
CA ILE A 153 -17.82 -23.97 -6.66
C ILE A 153 -17.20 -24.56 -7.94
N GLU A 154 -17.78 -25.65 -8.45
CA GLU A 154 -17.38 -26.30 -9.71
C GLU A 154 -18.17 -25.78 -10.92
N GLU A 155 -18.90 -24.67 -10.77
CA GLU A 155 -19.61 -24.02 -11.88
C GLU A 155 -18.62 -23.63 -13.00
N PRO A 156 -18.80 -24.11 -14.25
CA PRO A 156 -17.89 -23.79 -15.34
C PRO A 156 -17.99 -22.33 -15.79
N ASP A 157 -19.12 -21.66 -15.61
CA ASP A 157 -19.28 -20.26 -15.99
C ASP A 157 -18.61 -19.32 -14.97
N ARG A 158 -17.53 -18.68 -15.43
CA ARG A 158 -16.74 -17.73 -14.64
C ARG A 158 -17.53 -16.51 -14.18
N LYS A 159 -18.51 -16.05 -14.96
CA LYS A 159 -19.37 -14.93 -14.56
C LYS A 159 -20.32 -15.35 -13.46
N ILE A 160 -20.93 -16.54 -13.57
CA ILE A 160 -21.81 -17.07 -12.51
C ILE A 160 -21.01 -17.28 -11.21
N LEU A 161 -19.81 -17.84 -11.29
CA LEU A 161 -18.89 -17.97 -10.15
C LEU A 161 -18.56 -16.61 -9.52
N PHE A 162 -18.28 -15.59 -10.35
CA PHE A 162 -17.95 -14.25 -9.85
C PHE A 162 -19.14 -13.59 -9.14
N LEU A 163 -20.34 -13.70 -9.70
CA LEU A 163 -21.55 -13.20 -9.05
C LEU A 163 -21.85 -13.93 -7.73
N ALA A 164 -21.56 -15.23 -7.64
CA ALA A 164 -21.67 -15.99 -6.41
C ALA A 164 -20.64 -15.52 -5.37
N ALA A 165 -19.38 -15.32 -5.76
CA ALA A 165 -18.33 -14.78 -4.89
C ALA A 165 -18.71 -13.43 -4.27
N VAL A 166 -19.14 -12.48 -5.10
CA VAL A 166 -19.59 -11.17 -4.63
C VAL A 166 -20.81 -11.30 -3.73
N SER A 167 -21.75 -12.20 -4.05
CA SER A 167 -22.93 -12.44 -3.20
C SER A 167 -22.57 -13.03 -1.82
N TYR A 168 -21.59 -13.93 -1.74
CA TYR A 168 -21.08 -14.43 -0.45
C TYR A 168 -20.44 -13.30 0.36
N PHE A 169 -19.66 -12.44 -0.29
CA PHE A 169 -19.06 -11.28 0.34
C PHE A 169 -20.12 -10.31 0.91
N GLU A 170 -21.19 -10.03 0.15
CA GLU A 170 -22.30 -9.18 0.58
C GLU A 170 -23.09 -9.78 1.75
N LEU A 171 -23.15 -11.11 1.86
CA LEU A 171 -23.73 -11.81 3.01
C LEU A 171 -22.83 -11.79 4.25
N GLY A 172 -21.60 -11.29 4.14
CA GLY A 172 -20.61 -11.37 5.21
C GLY A 172 -19.95 -12.74 5.36
N ASP A 173 -20.16 -13.64 4.39
CA ASP A 173 -19.47 -14.92 4.34
C ASP A 173 -18.14 -14.77 3.60
N ASP A 174 -17.20 -14.11 4.28
CA ASP A 174 -15.89 -13.78 3.70
C ASP A 174 -15.08 -15.05 3.38
N THR A 175 -15.34 -16.16 4.08
CA THR A 175 -14.67 -17.45 3.83
C THR A 175 -15.05 -18.01 2.46
N ASN A 176 -16.36 -18.08 2.15
CA ASN A 176 -16.80 -18.54 0.84
C ASN A 176 -16.49 -17.53 -0.26
N ALA A 177 -16.54 -16.21 0.03
CA ALA A 177 -16.10 -15.20 -0.93
C ALA A 177 -14.64 -15.44 -1.37
N ILE A 178 -13.72 -15.59 -0.40
CA ILE A 178 -12.31 -15.88 -0.67
C ILE A 178 -12.14 -17.18 -1.45
N LEU A 179 -12.88 -18.23 -1.09
CA LEU A 179 -12.82 -19.52 -1.76
C LEU A 179 -13.19 -19.41 -3.26
N TYR A 180 -14.33 -18.80 -3.58
CA TYR A 180 -14.79 -18.64 -4.96
C TYR A 180 -13.89 -17.69 -5.77
N LEU A 181 -13.39 -16.62 -5.18
CA LEU A 181 -12.47 -15.69 -5.85
C LEU A 181 -11.12 -16.34 -6.16
N ASN A 182 -10.56 -17.12 -5.23
CA ASN A 182 -9.31 -17.85 -5.50
C ASN A 182 -9.51 -18.92 -6.58
N LYS A 183 -10.64 -19.63 -6.59
CA LYS A 183 -10.99 -20.56 -7.68
C LYS A 183 -11.02 -19.84 -9.04
N LEU A 184 -11.60 -18.65 -9.12
CA LEU A 184 -11.57 -17.84 -10.35
C LEU A 184 -10.16 -17.41 -10.74
N LYS A 185 -9.33 -17.04 -9.76
CA LYS A 185 -7.92 -16.69 -10.00
C LYS A 185 -7.13 -17.88 -10.54
N GLU A 186 -7.36 -19.09 -10.03
CA GLU A 186 -6.80 -20.34 -10.55
C GLU A 186 -7.25 -20.61 -12.00
N ILE A 187 -8.56 -20.54 -12.28
CA ILE A 187 -9.09 -20.72 -13.64
C ILE A 187 -8.49 -19.71 -14.63
N ASN A 188 -8.32 -18.45 -14.21
CA ASN A 188 -7.73 -17.40 -15.04
C ASN A 188 -6.22 -17.59 -15.27
N ALA A 189 -5.50 -18.22 -14.34
CA ALA A 189 -4.08 -18.50 -14.51
C ALA A 189 -3.83 -19.49 -15.67
N ASP A 190 -4.76 -20.43 -15.88
CA ASP A 190 -4.69 -21.46 -16.93
C ASP A 190 -5.38 -21.03 -18.25
N SER A 191 -6.05 -19.87 -18.27
CA SER A 191 -6.81 -19.38 -19.42
C SER A 191 -6.06 -18.33 -20.23
N GLN A 192 -6.31 -18.28 -21.55
CA GLN A 192 -5.78 -17.22 -22.42
C GLN A 192 -6.46 -15.86 -22.16
N GLU A 193 -7.71 -15.89 -21.72
CA GLU A 193 -8.49 -14.70 -21.41
C GLU A 193 -8.73 -14.64 -19.90
N LYS A 194 -8.37 -13.52 -19.28
CA LYS A 194 -8.51 -13.32 -17.84
C LYS A 194 -9.74 -12.46 -17.54
N LEU A 195 -10.87 -13.13 -17.29
CA LEU A 195 -12.12 -12.43 -17.02
C LEU A 195 -12.15 -11.93 -15.58
N PHE A 196 -12.59 -10.70 -15.38
CA PHE A 196 -12.75 -10.07 -14.06
C PHE A 196 -11.45 -10.01 -13.23
N GLU A 197 -10.26 -10.04 -13.84
CA GLU A 197 -8.97 -10.13 -13.13
C GLU A 197 -8.85 -9.02 -12.07
N ASP A 198 -9.11 -7.77 -12.47
CA ASP A 198 -8.99 -6.62 -11.59
C ASP A 198 -10.03 -6.63 -10.47
N GLU A 199 -11.28 -7.01 -10.78
CA GLU A 199 -12.36 -7.12 -9.81
C GLU A 199 -12.13 -8.26 -8.82
N ILE A 200 -11.58 -9.39 -9.27
CA ILE A 200 -11.22 -10.52 -8.41
C ILE A 200 -10.18 -10.08 -7.38
N ASP A 201 -9.10 -9.42 -7.83
CA ASP A 201 -8.05 -8.93 -6.93
C ASP A 201 -8.61 -7.91 -5.93
N TYR A 202 -9.50 -7.02 -6.38
CA TYR A 202 -10.11 -6.03 -5.51
C TYR A 202 -11.03 -6.64 -4.44
N TYR A 203 -11.92 -7.56 -4.82
CA TYR A 203 -12.81 -8.23 -3.88
C TYR A 203 -12.06 -9.20 -2.96
N LEU A 204 -10.94 -9.79 -3.41
CA LEU A 204 -10.05 -10.54 -2.54
C LEU A 204 -9.45 -9.65 -1.46
N PHE A 205 -8.95 -8.46 -1.82
CA PHE A 205 -8.47 -7.48 -0.85
C PHE A 205 -9.53 -7.17 0.21
N LEU A 206 -10.77 -6.85 -0.21
CA LEU A 206 -11.86 -6.52 0.71
C LEU A 206 -12.25 -7.70 1.60
N SER A 207 -12.32 -8.91 1.04
CA SER A 207 -12.66 -10.12 1.80
C SER A 207 -11.56 -10.48 2.81
N TYR A 208 -10.28 -10.32 2.43
CA TYR A 208 -9.15 -10.50 3.35
C TYR A 208 -9.15 -9.44 4.47
N LEU A 209 -9.53 -8.20 4.16
CA LEU A 209 -9.64 -7.15 5.16
C LEU A 209 -10.72 -7.47 6.20
N LYS A 210 -11.90 -7.92 5.77
CA LYS A 210 -13.02 -8.27 6.67
C LYS A 210 -12.77 -9.54 7.48
N SER A 211 -12.10 -10.54 6.88
CA SER A 211 -11.71 -11.78 7.56
C SER A 211 -10.44 -11.65 8.43
N GLU A 212 -9.97 -10.42 8.66
CA GLU A 212 -8.77 -10.10 9.45
C GLU A 212 -7.47 -10.74 8.93
N ASN A 213 -7.47 -11.21 7.68
CA ASN A 213 -6.28 -11.72 7.01
C ASN A 213 -5.45 -10.56 6.40
N TYR A 214 -4.93 -9.71 7.28
CA TYR A 214 -4.25 -8.48 6.87
C TYR A 214 -2.96 -8.72 6.08
N GLU A 215 -2.31 -9.88 6.25
CA GLU A 215 -1.13 -10.23 5.47
C GLU A 215 -1.51 -10.45 4.00
N ALA A 216 -2.55 -11.25 3.74
CA ALA A 216 -3.06 -11.48 2.39
C ALA A 216 -3.63 -10.18 1.80
N ALA A 217 -4.39 -9.39 2.58
CA ALA A 217 -4.89 -8.09 2.14
C ALA A 217 -3.76 -7.15 1.71
N LYS A 218 -2.70 -7.04 2.52
CA LYS A 218 -1.52 -6.22 2.21
C LYS A 218 -0.81 -6.70 0.94
N SER A 219 -0.64 -8.01 0.77
CA SER A 219 -0.06 -8.61 -0.43
C SER A 219 -0.89 -8.28 -1.67
N THR A 220 -2.20 -8.51 -1.63
CA THR A 220 -3.12 -8.21 -2.73
C THR A 220 -3.13 -6.72 -3.07
N MET A 221 -3.20 -5.84 -2.08
CA MET A 221 -3.13 -4.39 -2.29
C MET A 221 -1.81 -3.98 -2.95
N ALA A 222 -0.67 -4.57 -2.54
CA ALA A 222 0.61 -4.29 -3.18
C ALA A 222 0.63 -4.71 -4.66
N GLN A 223 0.00 -5.84 -5.01
CA GLN A 223 -0.15 -6.27 -6.41
C GLN A 223 -0.94 -5.25 -7.22
N ILE A 224 -2.12 -4.83 -6.73
CA ILE A 224 -2.97 -3.83 -7.37
C ILE A 224 -2.22 -2.51 -7.59
N VAL A 225 -1.54 -2.01 -6.55
CA VAL A 225 -0.78 -0.75 -6.62
C VAL A 225 0.44 -0.87 -7.55
N SER A 226 1.07 -2.04 -7.64
CA SER A 226 2.24 -2.24 -8.51
C SER A 226 1.91 -2.28 -10.01
N ASN A 227 0.65 -2.50 -10.37
CA ASN A 227 0.20 -2.57 -11.76
C ASN A 227 -0.52 -1.28 -12.18
N PRO A 228 0.11 -0.38 -12.95
CA PRO A 228 -0.51 0.88 -13.38
C PRO A 228 -1.71 0.71 -14.32
N LYS A 229 -1.89 -0.47 -14.90
CA LYS A 229 -3.02 -0.80 -15.79
C LYS A 229 -4.21 -1.39 -15.04
N HIS A 230 -4.04 -1.76 -13.78
CA HIS A 230 -5.11 -2.31 -12.97
C HIS A 230 -6.16 -1.24 -12.71
N THR A 231 -7.44 -1.55 -12.95
CA THR A 231 -8.57 -0.62 -12.82
C THR A 231 -8.60 0.07 -11.45
N TYR A 232 -8.29 -0.69 -10.39
CA TYR A 232 -8.25 -0.21 -9.01
C TYR A 232 -6.88 0.33 -8.54
N HIS A 233 -5.91 0.52 -9.43
CA HIS A 233 -4.58 1.03 -9.07
C HIS A 233 -4.65 2.34 -8.25
N GLY A 234 -5.51 3.26 -8.69
CA GLY A 234 -5.71 4.57 -8.06
C GLY A 234 -6.55 4.54 -6.76
N SER A 235 -7.11 3.38 -6.38
CA SER A 235 -7.96 3.27 -5.19
C SER A 235 -7.17 3.28 -3.88
N PHE A 236 -5.84 3.11 -3.92
CA PHE A 236 -4.97 3.00 -2.75
C PHE A 236 -3.90 4.09 -2.68
N GLY A 237 -3.98 4.93 -1.65
CA GLY A 237 -3.01 5.96 -1.31
C GLY A 237 -1.87 5.46 -0.43
N ILE A 238 -0.96 6.38 -0.09
CA ILE A 238 0.12 6.12 0.88
C ILE A 238 -0.47 5.83 2.27
N ASP A 239 -1.51 6.56 2.65
CA ASP A 239 -2.20 6.41 3.93
C ASP A 239 -2.82 5.02 4.07
N ASP A 240 -3.47 4.49 3.03
CA ASP A 240 -4.03 3.14 3.03
C ASP A 240 -2.96 2.07 3.27
N ARG A 241 -1.78 2.24 2.64
CA ARG A 241 -0.65 1.34 2.85
C ARG A 241 -0.15 1.36 4.28
N ILE A 242 -0.15 2.53 4.91
CA ILE A 242 0.21 2.68 6.33
C ILE A 242 -0.85 2.02 7.21
N LYS A 243 -2.14 2.24 6.92
CA LYS A 243 -3.27 1.64 7.67
C LYS A 243 -3.18 0.11 7.65
N ILE A 244 -3.04 -0.51 6.47
CA ILE A 244 -2.96 -1.98 6.38
C ILE A 244 -1.67 -2.53 7.00
N PHE A 245 -0.55 -1.80 6.91
CA PHE A 245 0.69 -2.18 7.57
C PHE A 245 0.54 -2.17 9.09
N ALA A 246 -0.14 -1.17 9.64
CA ALA A 246 -0.43 -1.11 11.07
C ALA A 246 -1.33 -2.28 11.50
N LEU A 247 -2.38 -2.61 10.72
CA LEU A 247 -3.25 -3.76 10.99
C LEU A 247 -2.50 -5.10 11.01
N ASP A 248 -1.59 -5.30 10.06
CA ASP A 248 -0.74 -6.49 9.99
C ASP A 248 0.23 -6.60 11.18
N LEU A 249 0.77 -5.46 11.65
CA LEU A 249 1.72 -5.41 12.77
C LEU A 249 1.06 -5.58 14.14
N PHE A 250 -0.15 -5.04 14.33
CA PHE A 250 -0.87 -5.02 15.59
C PHE A 250 -2.00 -6.06 15.67
N LYS A 251 -1.87 -7.18 14.94
CA LYS A 251 -2.81 -8.30 15.01
C LYS A 251 -3.13 -8.62 16.49
N PRO A 252 -4.42 -8.72 16.87
CA PRO A 252 -4.81 -9.09 18.22
C PRO A 252 -4.31 -10.47 18.65
#